data_AF-A0A383C960-F1
#
_entry.id   AF-A0A383C960-F1
#
_cell.length_a   1.000
_cell.length_b   1.000
_cell.length_c   1.000
_cell.angle_alpha   90.00
_cell.angle_beta   90.00
_cell.angle_gamma   90.00
#
_symmetry.space_group_name_H-M   'P 1'
#
loop_
_entity.id
_entity.type
_entity.pdbx_description
1 polymer ?
#
loop_
_entity_poly.entity_id
_entity_poly.type
_entity_poly.pdbx_seq_one_letter_code
_entity_poly.pdbx_strand_id
1 'polypeptide(L)'
;MDALITKMERMDGDIDTLREQNLDLRKMVSDPGALLQKAGYVRVSTPSTEDVWGDPLRGDRNEVIEKAAIMVDGIMVEPPVDNADWHSMGWDDIHAMAETAAVAEGRPVDQ
;
A
#
# COMPACT_ATOMS: atom_id res chain seq x y z
N MET A 1 -43.56 -34.30 28.26
CA MET A 1 -43.50 -32.90 27.76
C MET A 1 -42.37 -32.13 28.42
N ASP A 2 -42.13 -32.30 29.72
CA ASP A 2 -41.08 -31.58 30.47
C ASP A 2 -39.67 -31.63 29.86
N ALA A 3 -39.23 -32.80 29.37
CA ALA A 3 -37.89 -32.94 28.78
C ALA A 3 -37.66 -32.05 27.54
N LEU A 4 -38.71 -31.73 26.79
CA LEU A 4 -38.61 -30.84 25.62
C LEU A 4 -38.52 -29.38 26.06
N ILE A 5 -39.31 -28.99 27.07
CA ILE A 5 -39.33 -27.63 27.62
C ILE A 5 -37.96 -27.32 28.24
N THR A 6 -37.41 -28.21 29.07
CA THR A 6 -36.08 -28.03 29.66
C THR A 6 -34.97 -27.97 28.61
N LYS A 7 -35.10 -28.70 27.50
CA LYS A 7 -34.14 -28.63 26.40
C LYS A 7 -34.26 -27.33 25.61
N MET A 8 -35.47 -26.82 25.41
CA MET A 8 -35.69 -25.52 24.77
C MET A 8 -35.18 -24.37 25.65
N GLU A 9 -35.44 -24.39 26.97
CA GLU A 9 -34.90 -23.39 27.89
C GLU A 9 -33.37 -23.36 27.93
N ARG A 10 -32.72 -24.53 27.88
CA ARG A 10 -31.25 -24.59 27.74
C ARG A 10 -30.76 -24.02 26.42
N MET A 11 -31.46 -24.35 25.33
CA MET A 11 -31.10 -23.86 23.99
C MET A 11 -31.29 -22.35 23.87
N ASP A 12 -32.31 -21.78 24.51
CA ASP A 12 -32.52 -20.33 24.57
C ASP A 12 -31.40 -19.64 25.35
N GLY A 13 -30.98 -20.21 26.49
CA GLY A 13 -29.81 -19.73 27.24
C GLY A 13 -28.51 -19.80 26.41
N ASP A 14 -28.29 -20.89 25.68
CA ASP A 14 -27.15 -21.04 24.78
C ASP A 14 -27.20 -20.01 23.63
N ILE A 15 -28.39 -19.72 23.09
CA ILE A 15 -28.56 -18.69 22.04
C ILE A 15 -28.24 -17.30 22.57
N ASP A 16 -28.67 -16.96 23.78
CA ASP A 16 -28.42 -15.65 24.37
C ASP A 16 -26.93 -15.44 24.69
N THR A 17 -26.25 -16.48 25.20
CA THR A 17 -24.79 -16.42 25.36
C THR A 17 -24.05 -16.26 24.03
N LEU A 18 -24.47 -16.96 22.97
CA LEU A 18 -23.89 -16.80 21.63
C LEU A 18 -24.11 -15.40 21.03
N ARG A 19 -25.26 -14.78 21.31
CA ARG A 19 -25.56 -13.40 20.90
C ARG A 19 -24.66 -12.41 21.62
N GLU A 20 -24.48 -12.58 22.92
CA GLU A 20 -23.61 -11.73 23.74
C GLU A 20 -22.15 -11.82 23.25
N GLN A 21 -21.65 -13.03 23.03
CA GLN A 21 -20.31 -13.26 22.48
C GLN A 21 -20.12 -12.64 21.08
N ASN A 22 -21.12 -12.76 20.20
CA ASN A 22 -21.07 -12.13 18.88
C ASN A 22 -21.00 -10.60 18.96
N LEU A 23 -21.74 -10.01 19.89
CA LEU A 23 -21.77 -8.57 20.09
C LEU A 23 -20.42 -8.04 20.59
N ASP A 24 -19.77 -8.78 21.48
CA ASP A 24 -18.43 -8.43 21.97
C ASP A 24 -17.33 -8.63 20.93
N LEU A 25 -17.42 -9.68 20.11
CA LEU A 25 -16.53 -9.86 18.95
C LEU A 25 -16.65 -8.70 17.97
N ARG A 26 -17.88 -8.26 17.66
CA ARG A 26 -18.12 -7.11 16.78
C ARG A 26 -17.52 -5.82 17.34
N LYS A 27 -17.65 -5.58 18.65
CA LYS A 27 -17.01 -4.44 19.31
C LYS A 27 -15.50 -4.48 19.18
N MET A 28 -14.88 -5.64 19.41
CA MET A 28 -13.42 -5.81 19.29
C MET A 28 -12.93 -5.63 17.86
N VAL A 29 -13.70 -6.06 16.85
CA VAL A 29 -13.36 -5.83 15.44
C VAL A 29 -13.57 -4.38 15.03
N SER A 30 -14.55 -3.69 15.60
CA SER A 30 -14.82 -2.27 15.31
C SER A 30 -13.72 -1.33 15.83
N ASP A 31 -12.98 -1.74 16.86
CA ASP A 31 -11.80 -1.03 17.37
C ASP A 31 -10.56 -1.93 17.26
N PRO A 32 -9.94 -1.98 16.06
CA PRO A 32 -8.72 -2.76 15.86
C PRO A 32 -7.56 -2.26 16.72
N GLY A 33 -7.56 -0.99 17.15
CA GLY A 33 -6.52 -0.44 18.02
C GLY A 33 -6.53 -1.08 19.41
N ALA A 34 -7.70 -1.15 20.04
CA ALA A 34 -7.86 -1.82 21.34
C ALA A 34 -7.58 -3.32 21.28
N LEU A 35 -7.91 -3.99 20.16
CA LEU A 35 -7.57 -5.39 19.94
C LEU A 35 -6.06 -5.60 19.89
N LEU A 36 -5.37 -4.80 19.09
CA LEU A 36 -3.92 -4.88 18.94
C LEU A 36 -3.21 -4.58 20.27
N GLN A 37 -3.70 -3.62 21.05
CA GLN A 37 -3.17 -3.32 22.37
C GLN A 37 -3.31 -4.50 23.35
N LYS A 38 -4.46 -5.18 23.37
CA LYS A 38 -4.67 -6.39 24.19
C LYS A 38 -3.79 -7.56 23.76
N ALA A 39 -3.47 -7.67 22.48
CA ALA A 39 -2.57 -8.68 21.94
C ALA A 39 -1.08 -8.37 22.20
N GLY A 40 -0.76 -7.25 22.87
CA GLY A 40 0.61 -6.87 23.23
C GLY A 40 1.33 -6.06 22.16
N TYR A 41 0.64 -5.63 21.11
CA TYR A 41 1.22 -4.70 20.13
C TYR A 41 1.25 -3.29 20.69
N VAL A 42 2.37 -2.60 20.48
CA VAL A 42 2.55 -1.21 20.83
C VAL A 42 2.47 -0.38 19.56
N ARG A 43 1.75 0.75 19.62
CA ARG A 43 1.75 1.72 18.51
C ARG A 43 3.15 2.30 18.38
N VAL A 44 3.89 1.88 17.36
CA VAL A 44 5.13 2.52 16.95
C VAL A 44 4.77 3.56 15.91
N SER A 45 4.93 4.84 16.26
CA SER A 45 4.94 5.91 15.27
C SER A 45 6.40 6.12 14.90
N THR A 46 6.75 5.89 13.64
CA THR A 46 8.01 6.41 13.12
C THR A 46 7.90 7.93 13.16
N PRO A 47 8.73 8.66 13.93
CA PRO A 47 8.79 10.10 13.78
C PRO A 47 9.17 10.35 12.31
N SER A 48 8.37 11.14 11.59
CA SER A 48 8.84 11.70 10.33
C SER A 48 10.11 12.44 10.69
N THR A 49 11.26 11.94 10.23
CA THR A 49 12.46 12.74 10.18
C THR A 49 12.06 13.97 9.37
N GLU A 50 12.04 15.15 10.02
CA GLU A 50 12.28 16.37 9.28
C GLU A 50 13.54 16.09 8.47
N ASP A 51 13.41 16.14 7.14
CA ASP A 51 14.39 15.66 6.16
C ASP A 51 14.26 14.19 5.71
N VAL A 52 13.03 13.71 5.49
CA VAL A 52 12.82 12.86 4.30
C VAL A 52 12.99 13.80 3.12
N TRP A 53 14.17 13.80 2.47
CA TRP A 53 14.33 14.40 1.15
C TRP A 53 13.11 13.98 0.33
N GLY A 54 12.29 14.97 -0.05
CA GLY A 54 11.03 14.72 -0.74
C GLY A 54 11.29 13.71 -1.84
N ASP A 55 10.60 12.57 -1.74
CA ASP A 55 10.69 11.50 -2.74
C ASP A 55 10.62 12.18 -4.13
N PRO A 56 11.69 12.10 -4.95
CA PRO A 56 11.75 12.80 -6.24
C PRO A 56 10.60 12.42 -7.17
N LEU A 57 9.95 11.27 -6.90
CA LEU A 57 8.78 10.78 -7.64
C LEU A 57 7.44 11.23 -7.03
N ARG A 58 7.45 11.94 -5.89
CA ARG A 58 6.29 12.53 -5.21
C ARG A 58 6.34 14.06 -5.12
N GLY A 59 7.28 14.72 -5.81
CA GLY A 59 7.13 16.14 -6.11
C GLY A 59 5.76 16.41 -6.71
N ASP A 60 5.20 17.61 -6.46
CA ASP A 60 3.90 18.04 -6.96
C ASP A 60 3.72 17.51 -8.39
N ARG A 61 2.75 16.63 -8.62
CA ARG A 61 2.70 15.80 -9.84
C ARG A 61 2.84 16.62 -11.12
N ASN A 62 2.44 17.89 -11.07
CA ASN A 62 2.57 18.84 -12.16
C ASN A 62 4.02 19.21 -12.49
N GLU A 63 4.90 19.42 -11.51
CA GLU A 63 6.29 19.84 -11.78
C GLU A 63 7.15 18.71 -12.37
N VAL A 64 6.92 17.46 -11.96
CA VAL A 64 7.65 16.30 -12.46
C VAL A 64 7.19 15.96 -13.89
N ILE A 65 5.88 16.06 -14.16
CA ILE A 65 5.32 15.87 -15.50
C ILE A 65 5.70 17.03 -16.43
N GLU A 66 5.71 18.29 -15.96
CA GLU A 66 6.16 19.44 -16.76
C GLU A 66 7.67 19.39 -17.05
N LYS A 67 8.52 19.00 -16.09
CA LYS A 67 9.96 18.82 -16.35
C LYS A 67 10.23 17.65 -17.31
N ALA A 68 9.48 16.56 -17.18
CA ALA A 68 9.52 15.47 -18.16
C ALA A 68 9.08 15.95 -19.55
N ALA A 69 8.06 16.80 -19.65
CA ALA A 69 7.60 17.36 -20.91
C ALA A 69 8.56 18.40 -21.54
N ILE A 70 9.30 19.15 -20.72
CA ILE A 70 10.30 20.13 -21.20
C ILE A 70 11.59 19.44 -21.70
N MET A 71 11.92 18.23 -21.22
CA MET A 71 13.04 17.44 -21.75
C MET A 71 12.75 16.72 -23.08
N VAL A 72 11.52 16.83 -23.62
CA VAL A 72 11.10 16.16 -24.87
C VAL A 72 11.54 16.92 -26.14
N ASP A 73 12.11 18.13 -26.04
CA ASP A 73 12.48 18.92 -27.24
C ASP A 73 13.89 18.58 -27.81
N GLY A 74 14.26 17.30 -27.91
CA GLY A 74 15.48 16.98 -28.66
C GLY A 74 15.97 15.54 -28.74
N ILE A 75 15.51 14.62 -27.89
CA ILE A 75 15.92 13.20 -27.97
C ILE A 75 14.66 12.34 -27.92
N MET A 76 14.15 12.02 -29.11
CA MET A 76 13.00 11.14 -29.34
C MET A 76 13.37 9.69 -28.98
N VAL A 77 13.24 9.34 -27.71
CA VAL A 77 13.03 7.94 -27.32
C VAL A 77 11.63 7.90 -26.71
N GLU A 78 10.66 7.41 -27.49
CA GLU A 78 9.29 7.23 -27.00
C GLU A 78 9.34 6.22 -25.84
N PRO A 79 8.94 6.61 -24.61
CA PRO A 79 8.92 5.68 -23.51
C PRO A 79 7.83 4.61 -23.78
N PRO A 80 8.07 3.35 -23.37
CA PRO A 80 7.06 2.31 -23.44
C PRO A 80 5.76 2.72 -22.74
N VAL A 81 4.62 2.43 -23.37
CA VAL A 81 3.32 2.93 -22.91
C VAL A 81 2.71 2.01 -21.85
N ASP A 82 3.01 0.71 -21.92
CA ASP A 82 2.54 -0.26 -20.94
C ASP A 82 3.63 -1.19 -20.39
N ASN A 83 3.28 -1.98 -19.37
CA ASN A 83 4.21 -2.94 -18.77
C ASN A 83 4.59 -4.07 -19.73
N ALA A 84 3.72 -4.45 -20.66
CA ALA A 84 4.00 -5.52 -21.61
C ALA A 84 5.09 -5.11 -22.60
N ASP A 85 5.13 -3.84 -22.98
CA ASP A 85 6.18 -3.26 -23.81
C ASP A 85 7.56 -3.40 -23.14
N TRP A 86 7.67 -3.16 -21.84
CA TRP A 86 8.91 -3.38 -21.07
C TRP A 86 9.38 -4.84 -21.11
N HIS A 87 8.45 -5.81 -21.04
CA HIS A 87 8.80 -7.24 -21.12
C HIS A 87 9.24 -7.68 -22.52
N SER A 88 8.97 -6.86 -23.54
CA SER A 88 9.35 -7.13 -24.92
C SER A 88 10.71 -6.53 -25.31
N MET A 89 11.24 -5.62 -24.49
CA MET A 89 12.52 -4.96 -24.72
C MET A 89 13.69 -5.81 -24.22
N GLY A 90 14.80 -5.75 -24.96
CA GLY A 90 16.05 -6.33 -24.52
C GLY A 90 16.57 -5.61 -23.27
N TRP A 91 17.29 -6.36 -22.42
CA TRP A 91 17.94 -5.77 -21.25
C TRP A 91 18.95 -4.68 -21.62
N ASP A 92 19.61 -4.82 -22.76
CA ASP A 92 20.55 -3.83 -23.31
C ASP A 92 19.84 -2.54 -23.74
N ASP A 93 18.64 -2.66 -24.33
CA ASP A 93 17.84 -1.51 -24.78
C ASP A 93 17.31 -0.72 -23.57
N ILE A 94 16.93 -1.41 -22.50
CA ILE A 94 16.48 -0.80 -21.24
C ILE A 94 17.64 -0.05 -20.56
N HIS A 95 18.86 -0.60 -20.56
CA HIS A 95 20.03 0.09 -20.02
C HIS A 95 20.39 1.33 -20.84
N ALA A 96 20.41 1.24 -22.17
CA ALA A 96 20.66 2.38 -23.04
C ALA A 96 19.63 3.51 -22.83
N MET A 97 18.36 3.16 -22.60
CA MET A 97 17.31 4.13 -22.29
C MET A 97 17.50 4.76 -20.89
N ALA A 98 17.92 3.97 -19.90
CA ALA A 98 18.18 4.47 -18.56
C ALA A 98 19.40 5.38 -18.49
N GLU A 99 20.47 5.06 -19.24
CA GLU A 99 21.69 5.88 -19.32
C GLU A 99 21.42 7.23 -20.00
N THR A 100 20.66 7.22 -21.10
CA THR A 100 20.29 8.47 -21.80
C THR A 100 19.44 9.38 -20.91
N ALA A 101 18.52 8.82 -20.12
CA ALA A 101 17.75 9.56 -19.12
C ALA A 101 18.64 10.09 -17.96
N ALA A 102 19.58 9.28 -17.46
CA ALA A 102 20.50 9.69 -16.39
C ALA A 102 21.41 10.85 -16.82
N VAL A 103 21.93 10.81 -18.06
CA VAL A 103 22.72 11.90 -18.65
C VAL A 103 21.89 13.18 -18.80
N ALA A 104 20.65 13.07 -19.28
CA ALA A 104 19.75 14.22 -19.44
C ALA A 104 19.45 14.90 -18.09
N GLU A 105 19.34 14.12 -17.01
CA GLU A 105 19.10 14.62 -15.65
C GLU A 105 20.38 15.05 -14.91
N GLY A 106 21.56 14.91 -15.53
CA GLY A 106 22.84 15.28 -14.93
C GLY A 106 23.30 14.36 -13.79
N ARG A 107 22.78 13.13 -13.74
CA ARG A 107 23.18 12.10 -12.76
C ARG A 107 24.47 11.39 -13.23
N PRO A 108 25.35 10.99 -12.30
CA PRO A 108 26.52 10.18 -12.66
C PRO A 108 26.06 8.82 -13.21
N VAL A 109 26.61 8.46 -14.37
CA VAL A 109 26.38 7.17 -15.02
C VAL A 109 27.57 6.28 -14.68
N ASP A 110 27.33 5.15 -14.02
CA ASP A 110 28.37 4.15 -13.79
C ASP A 110 28.69 3.46 -15.13
N GLN A 111 29.96 3.51 -15.54
CA GLN A 111 30.48 2.85 -16.74
C GLN A 111 30.86 1.40 -16.47
#